data_AF-A0A7S4GPK2-F1
#
_entry.id   AF-A0A7S4GPK2-F1
#
_cell.length_a   1.000
_cell.length_b   1.000
_cell.length_c   1.000
_cell.angle_alpha   90.00
_cell.angle_beta   90.00
_cell.angle_gamma   90.00
#
_symmetry.space_group_name_H-M   'P 1'
#
loop_
_entity.id
_entity.type
_entity.pdbx_description
1 polymer ?
#
loop_
_entity_poly.entity_id
_entity_poly.type
_entity_poly.pdbx_seq_one_letter_code
_entity_poly.pdbx_strand_id
1 'polypeptide(L)'
;RFGFRFLKGCLAMDLADYNQAQISRFLSFFRAKREACLVEIQQIVSEINDIKVQDDVFNKADVQAVLGDVQDQVCRHVQDELARNENMAAAYAALLLSKAQASSVTLDVEVGAVDNQALLQQVSAMANVMPAPSPMRGAALPSISTPAADPNLLSKMAELEEENRVMKERYQQMQNQVVELLKERSVTGAELESAMASLKMVSESAAAAQTSTPKVSESKQVIDMKAIIKKKNDQIKELRAKLSQYEPQEDGDVMEDD
;
A
#
# COMPACT_ATOMS: atom_id res chain seq x y z
N ARG A 1 -9.81 -6.66 34.27
CA ARG A 1 -8.76 -7.58 33.77
C ARG A 1 -9.45 -8.85 33.26
N PHE A 2 -10.00 -8.83 32.05
CA PHE A 2 -10.48 -10.03 31.36
C PHE A 2 -10.09 -9.88 29.90
N GLY A 3 -9.00 -10.56 29.55
CA GLY A 3 -8.48 -10.58 28.18
C GLY A 3 -9.29 -11.55 27.35
N PHE A 4 -10.00 -11.03 26.35
CA PHE A 4 -10.41 -11.85 25.22
C PHE A 4 -9.18 -12.04 24.35
N ARG A 5 -8.57 -13.22 24.52
CA ARG A 5 -7.48 -13.73 23.70
C ARG A 5 -7.91 -13.66 22.24
N PHE A 6 -7.15 -12.89 21.47
CA PHE A 6 -6.95 -13.07 20.04
C PHE A 6 -6.86 -14.58 19.73
N LEU A 7 -7.96 -15.15 19.22
CA LEU A 7 -7.90 -16.41 18.50
C LEU A 7 -7.28 -16.09 17.14
N LYS A 8 -5.94 -16.10 17.17
CA LYS A 8 -5.05 -16.23 16.03
C LYS A 8 -5.30 -17.62 15.41
N GLY A 9 -6.47 -17.80 14.80
CA GLY A 9 -6.73 -18.89 13.87
C GLY A 9 -6.01 -18.52 12.58
N CYS A 10 -4.82 -19.08 12.38
CA CYS A 10 -4.06 -19.15 11.14
C CYS A 10 -4.80 -18.60 9.89
N LEU A 11 -4.77 -17.28 9.69
CA LEU A 11 -5.36 -16.61 8.53
C LEU A 11 -4.38 -16.76 7.38
N ALA A 12 -4.68 -17.66 6.43
CA ALA A 12 -3.97 -17.68 5.15
C ALA A 12 -4.32 -16.45 4.27
N MET A 13 -5.32 -15.66 4.69
CA MET A 13 -5.79 -14.47 4.00
C MET A 13 -6.04 -13.35 5.01
N ASP A 14 -4.97 -12.69 5.45
CA ASP A 14 -5.03 -11.47 6.26
C ASP A 14 -5.39 -10.28 5.35
N LEU A 15 -6.67 -10.21 4.96
CA LEU A 15 -7.17 -9.12 4.11
C LEU A 15 -7.58 -7.91 4.95
N ALA A 16 -7.24 -6.72 4.47
CA ALA A 16 -7.78 -5.47 5.01
C ALA A 16 -9.31 -5.43 4.96
N ASP A 17 -9.95 -4.77 5.93
CA ASP A 17 -11.42 -4.69 6.09
C ASP A 17 -12.15 -4.27 4.81
N TYR A 18 -11.55 -3.35 4.04
CA TYR A 18 -12.08 -2.92 2.74
C TYR A 18 -12.21 -4.09 1.75
N ASN A 19 -11.17 -4.92 1.63
CA ASN A 19 -11.15 -6.07 0.74
C ASN A 19 -12.12 -7.16 1.23
N GLN A 20 -12.23 -7.34 2.55
CA GLN A 20 -13.21 -8.26 3.13
C GLN A 20 -14.66 -7.82 2.82
N ALA A 21 -14.95 -6.51 2.92
CA ALA A 21 -16.25 -5.97 2.54
C ALA A 21 -16.55 -6.13 1.04
N GLN A 22 -15.53 -6.00 0.18
CA GLN A 22 -15.66 -6.26 -1.26
C GLN A 22 -16.01 -7.73 -1.55
N ILE A 23 -15.36 -8.68 -0.86
CA ILE A 23 -15.67 -10.11 -0.93
C ILE A 23 -17.11 -10.39 -0.46
N SER A 24 -17.55 -9.79 0.64
CA SER A 24 -18.93 -9.94 1.14
C SER A 24 -19.98 -9.46 0.13
N ARG A 25 -19.73 -8.32 -0.54
CA ARG A 25 -20.61 -7.82 -1.62
C ARG A 25 -20.66 -8.77 -2.82
N PHE A 26 -19.50 -9.28 -3.25
CA PHE A 26 -19.39 -10.26 -4.31
C PHE A 26 -20.21 -11.52 -3.97
N LEU A 27 -20.04 -12.08 -2.78
CA LEU A 27 -20.74 -13.29 -2.35
C LEU A 27 -22.25 -13.06 -2.19
N SER A 28 -22.66 -11.90 -1.67
CA SER A 28 -24.07 -11.53 -1.56
C SER A 28 -24.75 -11.43 -2.93
N PHE A 29 -24.05 -10.88 -3.92
CA PHE A 29 -24.52 -10.80 -5.29
C PHE A 29 -24.72 -12.19 -5.93
N PHE A 30 -23.74 -13.10 -5.80
CA PHE A 30 -23.87 -14.47 -6.31
C PHE A 30 -24.90 -15.30 -5.52
N ARG A 31 -25.08 -15.05 -4.22
CA ARG A 31 -26.15 -15.67 -3.43
C ARG A 31 -27.53 -15.29 -3.95
N ALA A 32 -27.78 -14.00 -4.18
CA ALA A 32 -29.05 -13.53 -4.74
C ALA A 32 -29.32 -14.12 -6.14
N LYS A 33 -28.27 -14.25 -6.96
CA LYS A 33 -28.37 -14.91 -8.28
C LYS A 33 -28.74 -16.39 -8.17
N ARG A 34 -28.11 -17.12 -7.26
CA ARG A 34 -28.45 -18.52 -6.99
C ARG A 34 -29.90 -18.66 -6.52
N GLU A 35 -30.36 -17.78 -5.64
CA GLU A 35 -31.75 -17.78 -5.16
C GLU A 35 -32.73 -17.50 -6.31
N ALA A 36 -32.41 -16.55 -7.20
CA ALA A 36 -33.22 -16.28 -8.39
C ALA A 36 -33.29 -17.50 -9.33
N CYS A 37 -32.17 -18.18 -9.60
CA CYS A 37 -32.14 -19.40 -10.41
C CYS A 37 -33.01 -20.51 -9.82
N LEU A 38 -33.00 -20.69 -8.48
CA LEU A 38 -33.88 -21.67 -7.83
C LEU A 38 -35.37 -21.33 -8.02
N VAL A 39 -35.73 -20.04 -7.93
CA VAL A 39 -37.09 -19.58 -8.20
C VAL A 39 -37.49 -19.81 -9.66
N GLU A 40 -36.59 -19.52 -10.61
CA GLU A 40 -36.81 -19.75 -12.04
C GLU A 40 -37.00 -21.26 -12.35
N ILE A 41 -36.22 -22.14 -11.72
CA ILE A 41 -36.41 -23.60 -11.84
C ILE A 41 -37.78 -24.02 -11.30
N GLN A 42 -38.19 -23.51 -10.13
CA GLN A 42 -39.52 -23.79 -9.57
C GLN A 42 -40.62 -23.32 -10.51
N GLN A 43 -40.44 -22.17 -11.14
CA GLN A 43 -41.38 -21.63 -12.11
C GLN A 43 -41.46 -22.50 -13.37
N ILE A 44 -40.33 -22.97 -13.91
CA ILE A 44 -40.32 -23.93 -15.04
C ILE A 44 -41.14 -25.19 -14.70
N VAL A 45 -40.92 -25.76 -13.51
CA VAL A 45 -41.67 -26.95 -13.08
C VAL A 45 -43.16 -26.65 -12.95
N SER A 46 -43.52 -25.51 -12.36
CA SER A 46 -44.93 -25.08 -12.23
C SER A 46 -45.59 -24.90 -13.60
N GLU A 47 -44.92 -24.23 -14.54
CA GLU A 47 -45.45 -23.99 -15.88
C GLU A 47 -45.69 -25.30 -16.64
N ILE A 48 -44.78 -26.28 -16.52
CA ILE A 48 -44.96 -27.59 -17.14
C ILE A 48 -46.13 -28.34 -16.49
N ASN A 49 -46.26 -28.26 -15.17
CA ASN A 49 -47.38 -28.86 -14.43
C ASN A 49 -48.71 -28.25 -14.91
N ASP A 50 -48.78 -26.92 -14.99
CA ASP A 50 -49.96 -26.17 -15.42
C ASP A 50 -50.31 -26.42 -16.90
N ILE A 51 -49.34 -26.73 -17.75
CA ILE A 51 -49.61 -26.99 -19.18
C ILE A 51 -49.93 -28.46 -19.44
N LYS A 52 -49.21 -29.39 -18.80
CA LYS A 52 -49.20 -30.82 -19.18
C LYS A 52 -49.90 -31.75 -18.20
N VAL A 53 -50.16 -31.31 -16.97
CA VAL A 53 -50.78 -32.12 -15.92
C VAL A 53 -52.17 -31.57 -15.60
N GLN A 54 -53.08 -31.66 -16.57
CA GLN A 54 -54.45 -31.15 -16.45
C GLN A 54 -55.50 -32.27 -16.34
N ASP A 55 -55.20 -33.45 -16.87
CA ASP A 55 -56.14 -34.58 -16.90
C ASP A 55 -56.00 -35.46 -15.65
N ASP A 56 -57.07 -36.15 -15.26
CA ASP A 56 -57.07 -37.04 -14.09
C ASP A 56 -56.47 -38.44 -14.37
N VAL A 57 -56.29 -38.79 -15.64
CA VAL A 57 -55.85 -40.14 -16.07
C VAL A 57 -54.63 -40.04 -16.96
N PHE A 58 -53.49 -40.54 -16.49
CA PHE A 58 -52.25 -40.61 -17.26
C PHE A 58 -51.83 -42.05 -17.52
N ASN A 59 -51.36 -42.30 -18.74
CA ASN A 59 -50.64 -43.52 -19.07
C ASN A 59 -49.13 -43.34 -18.85
N LYS A 60 -48.36 -44.43 -18.93
CA LYS A 60 -46.91 -44.42 -18.72
C LYS A 60 -46.18 -43.48 -19.69
N ALA A 61 -46.58 -43.43 -20.96
CA ALA A 61 -45.94 -42.60 -21.97
C ALA A 61 -46.17 -41.11 -21.68
N ASP A 62 -47.36 -40.73 -21.22
CA ASP A 62 -47.67 -39.34 -20.86
C ASP A 62 -46.78 -38.87 -19.70
N VAL A 63 -46.67 -39.68 -18.63
CA VAL A 63 -45.82 -39.37 -17.48
C VAL A 63 -44.34 -39.29 -17.88
N GLN A 64 -43.88 -40.21 -18.74
CA GLN A 64 -42.51 -40.17 -19.24
C GLN A 64 -42.22 -38.93 -20.10
N ALA A 65 -43.19 -38.47 -20.90
CA ALA A 65 -43.06 -37.25 -21.68
C ALA A 65 -42.94 -36.03 -20.75
N VAL A 66 -43.84 -35.88 -19.77
CA VAL A 66 -43.80 -34.77 -18.80
C VAL A 66 -42.47 -34.74 -18.02
N LEU A 67 -42.01 -35.89 -17.53
CA LEU A 67 -40.73 -35.97 -16.83
C LEU A 67 -39.54 -35.63 -17.74
N GLY A 68 -39.59 -36.07 -19.00
CA GLY A 68 -38.58 -35.71 -20.01
C GLY A 68 -38.53 -34.21 -20.27
N ASP A 69 -39.68 -33.56 -20.39
CA ASP A 69 -39.75 -32.11 -20.60
C ASP A 69 -39.23 -31.32 -19.40
N VAL A 70 -39.58 -31.74 -18.17
CA VAL A 70 -39.05 -31.13 -16.95
C VAL A 70 -37.53 -31.28 -16.92
N GLN A 71 -37.02 -32.49 -17.16
CA GLN A 71 -35.58 -32.74 -17.21
C GLN A 71 -34.90 -31.85 -18.26
N ASP A 72 -35.41 -31.83 -19.48
CA ASP A 72 -34.79 -31.08 -20.58
C ASP A 72 -34.82 -29.57 -20.35
N GLN A 73 -35.89 -29.01 -19.80
CA GLN A 73 -35.99 -27.57 -19.52
C GLN A 73 -35.14 -27.17 -18.32
N VAL A 74 -35.16 -27.93 -17.23
CA VAL A 74 -34.32 -27.66 -16.05
C VAL A 74 -32.84 -27.81 -16.39
N CYS A 75 -32.44 -28.86 -17.11
CA CYS A 75 -31.05 -29.05 -17.53
C CYS A 75 -30.56 -27.90 -18.42
N ARG A 76 -31.37 -27.47 -19.40
CA ARG A 76 -31.03 -26.31 -20.25
C ARG A 76 -30.87 -25.04 -19.43
N HIS A 77 -31.82 -24.76 -18.54
CA HIS A 77 -31.76 -23.57 -17.71
C HIS A 77 -30.52 -23.54 -16.79
N VAL A 78 -30.21 -24.67 -16.14
CA VAL A 78 -29.01 -24.78 -15.29
C VAL A 78 -27.73 -24.62 -16.11
N GLN A 79 -27.66 -25.19 -17.32
CA GLN A 79 -26.50 -25.02 -18.20
C GLN A 79 -26.28 -23.55 -18.59
N ASP A 80 -27.34 -22.84 -18.96
CA ASP A 80 -27.27 -21.42 -19.31
C ASP A 80 -26.82 -20.56 -18.12
N GLU A 81 -27.35 -20.83 -16.92
CA GLU A 81 -26.96 -20.10 -15.71
C GLU A 81 -25.53 -20.43 -15.25
N LEU A 82 -25.06 -21.67 -15.40
CA LEU A 82 -23.66 -22.02 -15.15
C LEU A 82 -22.71 -21.29 -16.11
N ALA A 83 -23.01 -21.27 -17.41
CA ALA A 83 -22.22 -20.54 -18.40
C ALA A 83 -22.23 -19.02 -18.11
N ARG A 84 -23.37 -18.47 -17.68
CA ARG A 84 -23.46 -17.07 -17.25
C ARG A 84 -22.60 -16.81 -16.01
N ASN A 85 -22.61 -17.69 -15.03
CA ASN A 85 -21.79 -17.57 -13.82
C ASN A 85 -20.28 -17.62 -14.12
N GLU A 86 -19.85 -18.52 -15.01
CA GLU A 86 -18.47 -18.58 -15.50
C GLU A 86 -18.04 -17.24 -16.11
N ASN A 87 -18.86 -16.70 -17.01
CA ASN A 87 -18.61 -15.41 -17.64
C ASN A 87 -18.58 -14.25 -16.64
N MET A 88 -19.47 -14.26 -15.64
CA MET A 88 -19.50 -13.23 -14.59
C MET A 88 -18.26 -13.30 -13.67
N ALA A 89 -17.82 -14.51 -13.31
CA ALA A 89 -16.60 -14.70 -12.54
C ALA A 89 -15.36 -14.23 -13.33
N ALA A 90 -15.27 -14.59 -14.62
CA ALA A 90 -14.22 -14.12 -15.50
C ALA A 90 -14.21 -12.58 -15.67
N ALA A 91 -15.39 -11.97 -15.83
CA ALA A 91 -15.53 -10.52 -15.93
C ALA A 91 -15.08 -9.80 -14.65
N TYR A 92 -15.40 -10.35 -13.48
CA TYR A 92 -14.93 -9.82 -12.20
C TYR A 92 -13.40 -9.91 -12.07
N ALA A 93 -12.81 -11.05 -12.44
CA ALA A 93 -11.36 -11.22 -12.45
C ALA A 93 -10.68 -10.23 -13.41
N ALA A 94 -11.22 -10.05 -14.62
CA ALA A 94 -10.72 -9.06 -15.59
C ALA A 94 -10.77 -7.63 -15.03
N LEU A 95 -11.85 -7.27 -14.31
CA LEU A 95 -11.97 -5.96 -13.67
C LEU A 95 -10.92 -5.76 -12.55
N LEU A 96 -10.66 -6.79 -11.75
CA LEU A 96 -9.61 -6.73 -10.72
C LEU A 96 -8.23 -6.55 -11.35
N LEU A 97 -7.90 -7.32 -12.39
CA LEU A 97 -6.64 -7.23 -13.11
C LEU A 97 -6.46 -5.85 -13.77
N SER A 98 -7.51 -5.30 -14.37
CA SER A 98 -7.47 -3.94 -14.95
C SER A 98 -7.21 -2.86 -13.90
N LYS A 99 -7.86 -2.94 -12.73
CA LYS A 99 -7.60 -2.00 -11.61
C LYS A 99 -6.20 -2.14 -11.04
N ALA A 100 -5.67 -3.36 -10.96
CA ALA A 100 -4.30 -3.61 -10.53
C ALA A 100 -3.28 -3.02 -11.52
N GLN A 101 -3.48 -3.25 -12.83
CA GLN A 101 -2.65 -2.67 -13.89
C GLN A 101 -2.65 -1.14 -13.86
N ALA A 102 -3.81 -0.51 -13.68
CA ALA A 102 -3.91 0.95 -13.53
C ALA A 102 -3.15 1.48 -12.30
N SER A 103 -2.98 0.63 -11.28
CA SER A 103 -2.24 0.94 -10.06
C SER A 103 -0.76 0.50 -10.14
N SER A 104 -0.28 0.09 -11.32
CA SER A 104 1.06 -0.48 -11.55
C SER A 104 1.38 -1.72 -10.70
N VAL A 105 0.36 -2.48 -10.29
CA VAL A 105 0.51 -3.73 -9.54
C VAL A 105 0.25 -4.91 -10.48
N THR A 106 1.19 -5.87 -10.52
CA THR A 106 0.99 -7.15 -11.18
C THR A 106 0.42 -8.14 -10.18
N LEU A 107 -0.78 -8.65 -10.45
CA LEU A 107 -1.38 -9.75 -9.70
C LEU A 107 -1.13 -11.05 -10.48
N ASP A 108 -0.40 -11.96 -9.87
CA ASP A 108 -0.25 -13.33 -10.37
C ASP A 108 -1.03 -14.26 -9.43
N VAL A 109 -2.18 -14.75 -9.90
CA VAL A 109 -3.07 -15.60 -9.12
C VAL A 109 -3.11 -16.97 -9.78
N GLU A 110 -2.70 -17.98 -9.02
CA GLU A 110 -2.75 -19.36 -9.47
C GLU A 110 -4.20 -19.86 -9.53
N VAL A 111 -4.69 -20.14 -10.74
CA VAL A 111 -6.08 -20.62 -10.96
C VAL A 111 -6.34 -21.96 -10.27
N GLY A 112 -5.33 -22.83 -10.14
CA GLY A 112 -5.45 -24.11 -9.45
C GLY A 112 -5.72 -24.00 -7.95
N ALA A 113 -5.44 -22.84 -7.33
CA ALA A 113 -5.73 -22.62 -5.91
C ALA A 113 -7.22 -22.36 -5.63
N VAL A 114 -8.03 -22.07 -6.66
CA VAL A 114 -9.47 -21.76 -6.53
C VAL A 114 -10.28 -22.95 -6.01
N ASP A 115 -9.86 -24.18 -6.31
CA ASP A 115 -10.52 -25.42 -5.88
C ASP A 115 -10.07 -25.89 -4.47
N ASN A 116 -9.23 -25.11 -3.79
CA ASN A 116 -8.77 -25.46 -2.46
C ASN A 116 -9.95 -25.39 -1.46
N GLN A 117 -10.41 -26.57 -1.01
CA GLN A 117 -11.56 -26.70 -0.13
C GLN A 117 -11.41 -25.94 1.20
N ALA A 118 -10.19 -25.81 1.73
CA ALA A 118 -9.94 -25.02 2.94
C ALA A 118 -10.10 -23.51 2.67
N LEU A 119 -9.65 -23.02 1.51
CA LEU A 119 -9.84 -21.62 1.09
C LEU A 119 -11.33 -21.31 0.86
N LEU A 120 -12.04 -22.21 0.19
CA LEU A 120 -13.49 -22.08 -0.05
C LEU A 120 -14.28 -22.02 1.26
N GLN A 121 -13.93 -22.87 2.24
CA GLN A 121 -14.55 -22.84 3.56
C GLN A 121 -14.30 -21.50 4.29
N GLN A 122 -13.08 -20.96 4.23
CA GLN A 122 -12.75 -19.68 4.85
C GLN A 122 -13.54 -18.51 4.22
N VAL A 123 -13.58 -18.44 2.89
CA VAL A 123 -14.35 -17.42 2.16
C VAL A 123 -15.86 -17.54 2.47
N SER A 124 -16.37 -18.77 2.60
CA SER A 124 -17.76 -19.00 3.00
C SER A 124 -18.07 -18.53 4.42
N ALA A 125 -17.11 -18.67 5.35
CA ALA A 125 -17.25 -18.20 6.72
C ALA A 125 -17.26 -16.67 6.78
N MET A 126 -16.41 -15.98 6.00
CA MET A 126 -16.42 -14.51 5.90
C MET A 126 -17.78 -13.96 5.47
N ALA A 127 -18.46 -14.68 4.57
CA ALA A 127 -19.78 -14.30 4.07
C ALA A 127 -20.92 -14.48 5.10
N ASN A 128 -20.68 -15.19 6.19
CA ASN A 128 -21.65 -15.40 7.27
C ASN A 128 -21.41 -14.48 8.47
N VAL A 129 -20.22 -13.89 8.57
CA VAL A 129 -19.83 -13.01 9.70
C VAL A 129 -20.11 -11.53 9.38
N MET A 130 -20.07 -11.13 8.11
CA MET A 130 -20.44 -9.77 7.72
C MET A 130 -21.86 -9.74 7.16
N PRO A 131 -22.78 -8.99 7.78
CA PRO A 131 -24.02 -8.63 7.12
C PRO A 131 -23.66 -7.95 5.81
N ALA A 132 -24.32 -8.34 4.72
CA ALA A 132 -24.24 -7.58 3.48
C ALA A 132 -24.52 -6.11 3.83
N PRO A 133 -23.63 -5.15 3.51
CA PRO A 133 -24.00 -3.75 3.65
C PRO A 133 -25.26 -3.60 2.80
N SER A 134 -26.33 -3.11 3.44
CA SER A 134 -27.64 -2.99 2.81
C SER A 134 -27.47 -2.48 1.38
N PRO A 135 -28.10 -3.11 0.38
CA PRO A 135 -28.17 -2.48 -0.92
C PRO A 135 -28.75 -1.09 -0.63
N MET A 136 -28.08 -0.05 -1.11
CA MET A 136 -28.74 1.25 -1.23
C MET A 136 -29.87 1.05 -2.25
N ARG A 137 -30.97 0.40 -1.82
CA ARG A 137 -32.27 0.50 -2.46
C ARG A 137 -32.52 1.98 -2.51
N GLY A 138 -32.77 2.47 -3.73
CA GLY A 138 -32.88 3.88 -4.01
C GLY A 138 -33.55 4.63 -2.87
N ALA A 139 -32.74 5.35 -2.09
CA ALA A 139 -33.03 6.75 -1.97
C ALA A 139 -33.17 7.18 -3.42
N ALA A 140 -34.42 7.43 -3.82
CA ALA A 140 -34.68 8.22 -5.01
C ALA A 140 -33.57 9.26 -5.02
N LEU A 141 -32.77 9.29 -6.10
CA LEU A 141 -31.89 10.42 -6.33
C LEU A 141 -32.74 11.63 -5.95
N PRO A 142 -32.38 12.39 -4.89
CA PRO A 142 -32.96 13.70 -4.76
C PRO A 142 -32.62 14.32 -6.09
N SER A 143 -33.66 14.61 -6.87
CA SER A 143 -33.53 15.32 -8.12
C SER A 143 -32.47 16.38 -7.88
N ILE A 144 -31.32 16.27 -8.55
CA ILE A 144 -30.33 17.35 -8.64
C ILE A 144 -31.02 18.42 -9.50
N SER A 145 -32.04 19.04 -8.93
CA SER A 145 -32.18 20.48 -8.96
C SER A 145 -31.14 20.98 -7.96
N THR A 146 -29.94 21.26 -8.44
CA THR A 146 -29.01 22.15 -7.73
C THR A 146 -29.71 23.48 -7.41
N PRO A 147 -29.30 24.24 -6.36
CA PRO A 147 -28.54 23.85 -5.19
C PRO A 147 -29.18 24.35 -3.87
N ALA A 148 -29.00 23.58 -2.80
CA ALA A 148 -28.58 24.16 -1.54
C ALA A 148 -27.38 23.32 -1.09
N ALA A 149 -26.23 23.60 -1.68
CA ALA A 149 -24.96 23.18 -1.11
C ALA A 149 -24.95 23.74 0.31
N ASP A 150 -24.99 22.87 1.31
CA ASP A 150 -24.79 23.29 2.68
C ASP A 150 -23.42 24.00 2.71
N PRO A 151 -23.37 25.33 2.89
CA PRO A 151 -22.17 26.12 2.63
C PRO A 151 -20.98 25.66 3.48
N ASN A 152 -21.27 25.05 4.64
CA ASN A 152 -20.26 24.45 5.51
C ASN A 152 -19.61 23.19 4.90
N LEU A 153 -20.36 22.36 4.18
CA LEU A 153 -19.80 21.15 3.54
C LEU A 153 -18.95 21.51 2.31
N LEU A 154 -19.37 22.53 1.56
CA LEU A 154 -18.59 23.03 0.42
C LEU A 154 -17.31 23.71 0.89
N SER A 155 -17.36 24.49 1.98
CA SER A 155 -16.17 25.08 2.61
C SER A 155 -15.23 23.99 3.10
N LYS A 156 -15.75 22.95 3.77
CA LYS A 156 -14.92 21.87 4.30
C LYS A 156 -14.28 21.02 3.18
N MET A 157 -14.99 20.79 2.08
CA MET A 157 -14.39 20.13 0.91
C MET A 157 -13.27 20.97 0.31
N ALA A 158 -13.48 22.28 0.11
CA ALA A 158 -12.46 23.16 -0.43
C ALA A 158 -11.23 23.25 0.50
N GLU A 159 -11.43 23.32 1.82
CA GLU A 159 -10.36 23.28 2.82
C GLU A 159 -9.57 21.96 2.76
N LEU A 160 -10.26 20.81 2.71
CA LEU A 160 -9.61 19.49 2.67
C LEU A 160 -8.88 19.24 1.35
N GLU A 161 -9.39 19.76 0.24
CA GLU A 161 -8.73 19.73 -1.06
C GLU A 161 -7.47 20.58 -1.06
N GLU A 162 -7.54 21.79 -0.48
CA GLU A 162 -6.38 22.67 -0.35
C GLU A 162 -5.33 22.11 0.61
N GLU A 163 -5.74 21.52 1.74
CA GLU A 163 -4.84 20.83 2.67
C GLU A 163 -4.13 19.64 1.99
N ASN A 164 -4.88 18.85 1.20
CA ASN A 164 -4.29 17.77 0.40
C ASN A 164 -3.32 18.31 -0.67
N ARG A 165 -3.64 19.44 -1.31
CA ARG A 165 -2.79 20.08 -2.30
C ARG A 165 -1.46 20.53 -1.66
N VAL A 166 -1.54 21.23 -0.53
CA VAL A 166 -0.38 21.70 0.24
C VAL A 166 0.46 20.53 0.75
N MET A 167 -0.18 19.47 1.25
CA MET A 167 0.53 18.28 1.73
C MET A 167 1.30 17.58 0.59
N LYS A 168 0.70 17.44 -0.58
CA LYS A 168 1.37 16.91 -1.78
C LYS A 168 2.54 17.79 -2.23
N GLU A 169 2.35 19.10 -2.23
CA GLU A 169 3.39 20.06 -2.58
C GLU A 169 4.58 19.97 -1.60
N ARG A 170 4.32 19.92 -0.29
CA ARG A 170 5.36 19.75 0.73
C ARG A 170 6.08 18.40 0.61
N TYR A 171 5.33 17.33 0.31
CA TYR A 171 5.92 16.01 0.07
C TYR A 171 6.87 16.03 -1.13
N GLN A 172 6.47 16.69 -2.21
CA GLN A 172 7.31 16.82 -3.41
C GLN A 172 8.53 17.70 -3.17
N GLN A 173 8.40 18.79 -2.41
CA GLN A 173 9.53 19.61 -1.97
C GLN A 173 10.52 18.82 -1.11
N MET A 174 10.02 18.03 -0.15
CA MET A 174 10.86 17.16 0.68
C MET A 174 11.60 16.11 -0.16
N GLN A 175 10.92 15.52 -1.15
CA GLN A 175 11.54 14.56 -2.07
C GLN A 175 12.67 15.20 -2.86
N ASN A 176 12.48 16.44 -3.35
CA ASN A 176 13.53 17.19 -4.05
C ASN A 176 14.71 17.52 -3.13
N GLN A 177 14.46 17.94 -1.88
CA GLN A 177 15.52 18.20 -0.90
C GLN A 177 16.35 16.96 -0.59
N VAL A 178 15.71 15.78 -0.48
CA VAL A 178 16.44 14.51 -0.28
C VAL A 178 17.34 14.19 -1.48
N VAL A 179 16.87 14.42 -2.70
CA VAL A 179 17.68 14.21 -3.92
C VAL A 179 18.86 15.19 -3.96
N GLU A 180 18.65 16.45 -3.60
CA GLU A 180 19.70 17.46 -3.55
C GLU A 180 20.76 17.13 -2.49
N LEU A 181 20.35 16.79 -1.27
CA LEU A 181 21.26 16.36 -0.20
C LEU A 181 22.07 15.11 -0.57
N LEU A 182 21.47 14.13 -1.27
CA LEU A 182 22.20 12.96 -1.75
C LEU A 182 23.26 13.34 -2.80
N LYS A 183 22.95 14.29 -3.68
CA LYS A 183 23.90 14.81 -4.67
C LYS A 183 25.04 15.56 -4.00
N GLU A 184 24.75 16.45 -3.05
CA GLU A 184 25.77 17.17 -2.27
C GLU A 184 26.66 16.21 -1.47
N ARG A 185 26.07 15.19 -0.84
CA ARG A 185 26.82 14.13 -0.14
C ARG A 185 27.77 13.37 -1.09
N SER A 186 27.35 13.12 -2.33
CA SER A 186 28.19 12.45 -3.33
C SER A 186 29.38 13.33 -3.74
N VAL A 187 29.14 14.61 -4.00
CA VAL A 187 30.19 15.58 -4.39
C VAL A 187 31.19 15.78 -3.25
N THR A 188 30.70 16.06 -2.04
CA THR A 188 31.56 16.23 -0.86
C THR A 188 32.34 14.95 -0.52
N GLY A 189 31.74 13.77 -0.73
CA GLY A 189 32.43 12.48 -0.62
C GLY A 189 33.61 12.36 -1.60
N ALA A 190 33.40 12.73 -2.87
CA ALA A 190 34.45 12.69 -3.89
C ALA A 190 35.57 13.71 -3.61
N GLU A 191 35.23 14.91 -3.13
CA GLU A 191 36.22 15.93 -2.73
C GLU A 191 37.06 15.46 -1.53
N LEU A 192 36.43 14.81 -0.55
CA LEU A 192 37.11 14.24 0.61
C LEU A 192 38.09 13.14 0.19
N GLU A 193 37.68 12.23 -0.69
CA GLU A 193 38.56 11.18 -1.23
C GLU A 193 39.76 11.77 -1.98
N SER A 194 39.52 12.81 -2.80
CA SER A 194 40.58 13.52 -3.54
C SER A 194 41.57 14.23 -2.61
N ALA A 195 41.07 14.88 -1.55
CA ALA A 195 41.89 15.52 -0.55
C ALA A 195 42.72 14.49 0.25
N MET A 196 42.12 13.36 0.63
CA MET A 196 42.83 12.25 1.29
C MET A 196 43.93 11.68 0.41
N ALA A 197 43.68 11.48 -0.88
CA ALA A 197 44.69 11.01 -1.84
C ALA A 197 45.85 12.01 -1.98
N SER A 198 45.54 13.30 -2.06
CA SER A 198 46.53 14.37 -2.14
C SER A 198 47.39 14.45 -0.87
N LEU A 199 46.77 14.36 0.31
CA LEU A 199 47.48 14.35 1.59
C LEU A 199 48.40 13.13 1.70
N LYS A 200 47.94 11.95 1.26
CA LYS A 200 48.75 10.74 1.22
C LYS A 200 50.00 10.93 0.35
N MET A 201 49.85 11.47 -0.86
CA MET A 201 51.00 11.77 -1.73
C MET A 201 51.97 12.80 -1.10
N VAL A 202 51.46 13.83 -0.43
CA VAL A 202 52.30 14.81 0.28
C VAL A 202 53.04 14.14 1.45
N SER A 203 52.37 13.25 2.19
CA SER A 203 53.01 12.52 3.29
C SER A 203 54.10 11.56 2.81
N GLU A 204 53.88 10.86 1.70
CA GLU A 204 54.85 9.94 1.09
C GLU A 204 56.06 10.70 0.52
N SER A 205 55.85 11.86 -0.12
CA SER A 205 56.94 12.72 -0.60
C SER A 205 57.71 13.42 0.53
N ALA A 206 57.04 13.79 1.63
CA ALA A 206 57.71 14.31 2.83
C ALA A 206 58.55 13.23 3.54
N ALA A 207 58.09 11.98 3.58
CA ALA A 207 58.87 10.86 4.11
C ALA A 207 60.08 10.54 3.21
N ALA A 208 59.94 10.62 1.89
CA ALA A 208 61.05 10.45 0.95
C ALA A 208 62.10 11.55 1.10
N ALA A 209 61.69 12.81 1.28
CA ALA A 209 62.60 13.95 1.46
C ALA A 209 63.43 13.90 2.76
N GLN A 210 62.96 13.19 3.81
CA GLN A 210 63.72 13.01 5.05
C GLN A 210 64.89 12.03 4.90
N THR A 211 64.91 11.18 3.85
CA THR A 211 66.02 10.22 3.63
C THR A 211 67.22 10.81 2.89
N SER A 212 67.10 12.04 2.36
CA SER A 212 68.17 12.71 1.61
C SER A 212 68.31 14.18 2.03
N THR A 213 68.91 14.48 3.19
CA THR A 213 69.70 15.72 3.44
C THR A 213 70.14 15.88 4.92
N PRO A 214 71.42 15.66 5.28
CA PRO A 214 71.93 16.01 6.61
C PRO A 214 72.65 17.38 6.66
N LYS A 215 72.28 18.37 5.84
CA LYS A 215 72.96 19.69 5.81
C LYS A 215 72.06 20.94 5.78
N VAL A 216 70.74 20.81 5.95
CA VAL A 216 69.81 21.97 5.90
C VAL A 216 69.57 22.60 7.28
N SER A 217 69.99 21.95 8.37
CA SER A 217 69.75 22.39 9.76
C SER A 217 70.47 23.68 10.17
N GLU A 218 71.41 24.18 9.35
CA GLU A 218 72.21 25.38 9.65
C GLU A 218 71.93 26.56 8.69
N SER A 219 70.97 26.44 7.77
CA SER A 219 70.65 27.53 6.85
C SER A 219 69.88 28.64 7.57
N LYS A 220 70.30 29.90 7.36
CA LYS A 220 69.68 31.11 7.95
C LYS A 220 68.15 31.16 7.77
N GLN A 221 67.64 30.67 6.65
CA GLN A 221 66.20 30.60 6.38
C GLN A 221 65.45 29.69 7.37
N VAL A 222 66.06 28.62 7.87
CA VAL A 222 65.45 27.72 8.86
C VAL A 222 65.42 28.35 10.24
N ILE A 223 66.44 29.15 10.59
CA ILE A 223 66.48 29.92 11.83
C ILE A 223 65.37 30.98 11.82
N ASP A 224 65.23 31.72 10.73
CA ASP A 224 64.17 32.72 10.57
C ASP A 224 62.78 32.08 10.61
N MET A 225 62.60 30.93 9.95
CA MET A 225 61.32 30.21 9.96
C MET A 225 60.98 29.64 11.35
N LYS A 226 61.97 29.20 12.12
CA LYS A 226 61.78 28.77 13.52
C LYS A 226 61.39 29.93 14.43
N ALA A 227 61.95 31.12 14.22
CA ALA A 227 61.56 32.33 14.93
C ALA A 227 60.11 32.75 14.60
N ILE A 228 59.71 32.65 13.33
CA ILE A 228 58.34 32.95 12.88
C ILE A 228 57.34 31.95 13.46
N ILE A 229 57.65 30.64 13.44
CA ILE A 229 56.79 29.60 14.01
C ILE A 229 56.62 29.80 15.52
N LYS A 230 57.70 30.14 16.24
CA LYS A 230 57.63 30.44 17.68
C LYS A 230 56.69 31.62 17.95
N LYS A 231 56.84 32.72 17.19
CA LYS A 231 55.98 33.91 17.30
C LYS A 231 54.51 33.59 17.00
N LYS A 232 54.24 32.78 15.98
CA LYS A 232 52.85 32.37 15.67
C LYS A 232 52.26 31.42 16.72
N ASN A 233 53.05 30.54 17.32
CA ASN A 233 52.59 29.70 18.42
C ASN A 233 52.23 30.52 19.66
N ASP A 234 53.01 31.56 19.97
CA ASP A 234 52.70 32.47 21.07
C ASP A 234 51.40 33.25 20.78
N GLN A 235 51.20 33.69 19.53
CA GLN A 235 49.94 34.32 19.10
C GLN A 235 48.75 33.35 19.17
N ILE A 236 48.92 32.08 18.79
CA ILE A 236 47.87 31.06 18.91
C ILE A 236 47.51 30.82 20.38
N LYS A 237 48.50 30.79 21.28
CA LYS A 237 48.26 30.69 22.73
C LYS A 237 47.48 31.88 23.26
N GLU A 238 47.84 33.10 22.83
CA GLU A 238 47.14 34.31 23.23
C GLU A 238 45.70 34.34 22.70
N LEU A 239 45.49 33.95 21.44
CA LEU A 239 44.15 33.85 20.84
C LEU A 239 43.29 32.78 21.52
N ARG A 240 43.87 31.63 21.88
CA ARG A 240 43.17 30.59 22.68
C ARG A 240 42.79 31.12 24.07
N ALA A 241 43.68 31.86 24.73
CA ALA A 241 43.39 32.47 26.03
C ALA A 241 42.28 33.53 25.94
N LYS A 242 42.23 34.32 24.86
CA LYS A 242 41.14 35.28 24.62
C LYS A 242 39.82 34.60 24.27
N LEU A 243 39.83 33.55 23.45
CA LEU A 243 38.63 32.78 23.09
C LEU A 243 38.02 32.06 24.31
N SER A 244 38.85 31.62 25.26
CA SER A 244 38.38 31.02 26.52
C SER A 244 37.55 31.98 27.39
N GLN A 245 37.65 33.30 27.19
CA GLN A 245 36.81 34.28 27.90
C GLN A 245 35.40 34.40 27.30
N TYR A 246 35.15 33.77 26.16
CA TYR A 246 33.88 33.81 25.44
C TYR A 246 33.21 32.44 25.29
N GLU A 247 33.72 31.40 25.97
CA GLU A 247 32.94 30.18 26.15
C GLU A 247 31.84 30.45 27.19
N PRO A 248 30.55 30.30 26.84
CA PRO A 248 29.48 30.40 27.81
C PRO A 248 29.65 29.31 28.86
N GLN A 249 29.58 29.71 30.12
CA GLN A 249 29.35 28.82 31.26
C GLN A 249 28.06 28.04 30.95
N GLU A 250 28.19 26.78 30.54
CA GLU A 250 27.09 25.83 30.59
C GLU A 250 26.77 25.64 32.08
N ASP A 251 25.86 26.47 32.60
CA ASP A 251 25.06 26.20 33.79
C ASP A 251 24.21 24.96 33.50
N GLY A 252 24.84 23.79 33.58
CA GLY A 252 24.20 22.49 33.66
C GLY A 252 23.88 22.16 35.10
N ASP A 253 23.04 22.98 35.75
CA ASP A 253 22.50 22.68 37.07
C ASP A 253 21.25 21.78 36.91
N VAL A 254 21.50 20.48 37.11
CA VAL A 254 20.71 19.51 37.88
C VAL A 254 19.17 19.62 37.79
N MET A 255 18.55 18.62 37.16
CA MET A 255 17.34 17.97 37.68
C MET A 255 17.41 16.47 37.34
N GLU A 256 17.83 15.66 38.31
CA GLU A 256 17.50 14.23 38.39
C GLU A 256 16.04 14.14 38.84
N ASP A 257 15.16 13.66 37.97
CA ASP A 257 13.80 13.26 38.33
C ASP A 257 13.83 11.83 38.92
N ASP A 258 13.48 11.72 40.21
CA ASP A 258 12.90 10.53 40.86
C ASP A 258 11.40 10.78 41.10
#